data_AF-X6MV96-F1
#
_entry.id   AF-X6MV96-F1
#
_cell.length_a   1.000
_cell.length_b   1.000
_cell.length_c   1.000
_cell.angle_alpha   90.00
_cell.angle_beta   90.00
_cell.angle_gamma   90.00
#
_symmetry.space_group_name_H-M   'P 1'
#
loop_
_entity.id
_entity.type
_entity.pdbx_description
1 polymer ?
#
loop_
_entity_poly.entity_id
_entity_poly.type
_entity_poly.pdbx_seq_one_letter_code
_entity_poly.pdbx_strand_id
1 'polypeptide(L)'
;MLSLDFYSLLLSKEEETQIIIYHWIRILNIKLGWTKDFDKLVVNYVSPFVPVAIMFDTFRSPSKLIKKFTGHDHRVWSIDYSIFNDCQFICSGSSDNTVRVWDFNNNKQIQSFNGHSNYVYCVKFSPYHYYNHRQNVICSSSYDNTIRFWDFKNNEQLQIFTHTDSVNGIEFSPFNGGRYLCSGSSDKTVCLWDVEKSKLLS
;
A
#
# COMPACT_ATOMS: atom_id res chain seq x y z
N MET A 1 17.76 -46.93 19.91
CA MET A 1 16.83 -47.53 18.92
C MET A 1 15.50 -46.78 18.77
N LEU A 2 15.21 -45.75 19.60
CA LEU A 2 13.99 -44.92 19.46
C LEU A 2 14.15 -43.67 18.57
N SER A 3 15.36 -43.37 18.07
CA SER A 3 15.58 -42.15 17.27
C SER A 3 15.22 -42.32 15.80
N LEU A 4 15.55 -43.45 15.18
CA LEU A 4 15.28 -43.66 13.74
C LEU A 4 13.79 -43.72 13.41
N ASP A 5 12.97 -44.34 14.27
CA ASP A 5 11.51 -44.43 14.07
C ASP A 5 10.79 -43.09 14.29
N PHE A 6 11.36 -42.20 15.11
CA PHE A 6 10.82 -40.86 15.31
C PHE A 6 11.12 -39.95 14.11
N TYR A 7 12.34 -40.03 13.57
CA TYR A 7 12.74 -39.26 12.39
C TYR A 7 11.99 -39.71 11.13
N SER A 8 11.75 -41.02 10.95
CA SER A 8 10.98 -41.53 9.80
C SER A 8 9.51 -41.11 9.86
N LEU A 9 8.90 -41.09 11.05
CA LEU A 9 7.52 -40.63 11.25
C LEU A 9 7.38 -39.11 11.03
N LEU A 10 8.40 -38.33 11.39
CA LEU A 10 8.42 -36.88 11.14
C LEU A 10 8.50 -36.59 9.63
N LEU A 11 9.37 -37.31 8.92
CA LEU A 11 9.55 -37.17 7.47
C LEU A 11 8.26 -37.51 6.71
N SER A 12 7.52 -38.54 7.13
CA SER A 12 6.24 -38.93 6.50
C SER A 12 5.15 -37.86 6.68
N LYS A 13 5.12 -37.17 7.83
CA LYS A 13 4.16 -36.08 8.07
C LYS A 13 4.48 -34.82 7.29
N GLU A 14 5.77 -34.52 7.10
CA GLU A 14 6.19 -33.39 6.27
C GLU A 14 5.78 -33.60 4.81
N GLU A 15 5.96 -34.81 4.28
CA GLU A 15 5.54 -35.17 2.93
C GLU A 15 4.03 -35.08 2.75
N GLU A 16 3.24 -35.59 3.69
CA GLU A 16 1.77 -35.46 3.68
C GLU A 16 1.31 -33.99 3.71
N THR A 17 1.97 -33.17 4.54
CA THR A 17 1.65 -31.75 4.68
C THR A 17 1.97 -30.99 3.39
N GLN A 18 3.11 -31.28 2.76
CA GLN A 18 3.47 -30.69 1.47
C GLN A 18 2.47 -31.07 0.37
N ILE A 19 2.03 -32.33 0.33
CA ILE A 19 1.01 -32.78 -0.64
C ILE A 19 -0.30 -32.00 -0.48
N ILE A 20 -0.76 -31.80 0.76
CA ILE A 20 -1.99 -31.04 1.04
C ILE A 20 -1.85 -29.58 0.61
N ILE A 21 -0.73 -28.93 0.94
CA ILE A 21 -0.47 -27.54 0.55
C ILE A 21 -0.43 -27.39 -0.98
N TYR A 22 0.29 -28.26 -1.69
CA TYR A 22 0.35 -28.25 -3.15
C TYR A 22 -1.02 -28.52 -3.79
N HIS A 23 -1.82 -29.42 -3.22
CA HIS A 23 -3.17 -29.70 -3.67
C HIS A 23 -4.06 -28.43 -3.63
N TRP A 24 -4.05 -27.70 -2.50
CA TRP A 24 -4.85 -26.48 -2.35
C TRP A 24 -4.31 -25.30 -3.16
N ILE A 25 -3.00 -25.12 -3.28
CA ILE A 25 -2.40 -24.11 -4.16
C ILE A 25 -2.86 -24.31 -5.61
N ARG A 26 -2.89 -25.57 -6.07
CA ARG A 26 -3.33 -25.93 -7.43
C ARG A 26 -4.83 -25.72 -7.63
N ILE A 27 -5.68 -26.13 -6.67
CA ILE A 27 -7.14 -25.96 -6.76
C ILE A 27 -7.54 -24.48 -6.72
N LEU A 28 -6.93 -23.71 -5.81
CA LEU A 28 -7.31 -22.33 -5.54
C LEU A 28 -6.51 -21.32 -6.38
N ASN A 29 -5.62 -21.80 -7.25
CA ASN A 29 -4.79 -21.01 -8.15
C ASN A 29 -4.00 -19.89 -7.41
N ILE A 30 -3.51 -20.21 -6.21
CA ILE A 30 -2.81 -19.27 -5.33
C ILE A 30 -1.39 -19.05 -5.87
N LYS A 31 -1.03 -17.80 -6.20
CA LYS A 31 0.36 -17.43 -6.48
C LYS A 31 1.05 -17.03 -5.18
N LEU A 32 1.83 -17.93 -4.60
CA LEU A 32 2.68 -17.59 -3.46
C LEU A 32 3.89 -16.77 -3.94
N GLY A 33 3.98 -15.52 -3.49
CA GLY A 33 5.21 -14.74 -3.56
C GLY A 33 6.13 -15.16 -2.43
N TRP A 34 7.39 -15.48 -2.73
CA TRP A 34 8.39 -15.77 -1.71
C TRP A 34 8.58 -14.54 -0.82
N THR A 35 8.12 -14.62 0.42
CA THR A 35 8.46 -13.68 1.49
C THR A 35 9.30 -14.42 2.51
N LYS A 36 10.41 -13.82 2.95
CA LYS A 36 11.36 -14.41 3.92
C LYS A 36 10.74 -14.78 5.28
N ASP A 37 9.47 -14.43 5.51
CA ASP A 37 8.74 -14.70 6.75
C ASP A 37 7.85 -15.96 6.68
N PHE A 38 7.75 -16.63 5.52
CA PHE A 38 6.95 -17.85 5.40
C PHE A 38 7.50 -18.99 6.26
N ASP A 39 8.82 -19.09 6.39
CA ASP A 39 9.50 -20.10 7.23
C ASP A 39 9.14 -19.92 8.71
N LYS A 40 8.94 -18.67 9.16
CA LYS A 40 8.50 -18.34 10.53
C LYS A 40 7.06 -18.76 10.79
N LEU A 41 6.20 -18.76 9.77
CA LEU A 41 4.82 -19.19 9.84
C LEU A 41 4.72 -20.72 9.98
N VAL A 42 5.59 -21.45 9.27
CA VAL A 42 5.61 -22.92 9.24
C VAL A 42 6.19 -23.51 10.53
N VAL A 43 7.26 -22.93 11.09
CA VAL A 43 7.89 -23.45 12.33
C VAL A 43 6.95 -23.42 13.54
N ASN A 44 6.01 -22.46 13.60
CA ASN A 44 5.02 -22.41 14.69
C ASN A 44 3.91 -23.47 14.59
N TYR A 45 3.74 -24.11 13.43
CA TYR A 45 2.68 -25.11 13.20
C TYR A 45 3.08 -26.53 13.61
N VAL A 46 4.37 -26.81 13.81
CA VAL A 46 4.90 -28.19 13.92
C VAL A 46 5.34 -28.57 15.35
N SER A 47 5.21 -27.70 16.36
CA SER A 47 5.47 -28.10 17.77
C SER A 47 4.20 -28.63 18.46
N PRO A 48 4.09 -29.93 18.80
CA PRO A 48 2.82 -30.54 19.18
C PRO A 48 2.49 -30.48 20.69
N PHE A 49 3.06 -29.57 21.49
CA PHE A 49 2.89 -29.59 22.96
C PHE A 49 2.65 -28.26 23.67
N VAL A 50 2.09 -27.25 22.99
CA VAL A 50 1.34 -26.20 23.70
C VAL A 50 0.12 -25.92 22.84
N PRO A 51 -1.13 -26.06 23.35
CA PRO A 51 -2.23 -25.36 22.75
C PRO A 51 -1.93 -23.89 23.00
N VAL A 52 -1.14 -23.28 22.12
CA VAL A 52 -1.16 -21.84 21.92
C VAL A 52 -2.57 -21.63 21.42
N ALA A 53 -3.47 -21.36 22.38
CA ALA A 53 -4.60 -20.54 22.13
C ALA A 53 -4.03 -19.36 21.35
N ILE A 54 -4.18 -19.41 20.02
CA ILE A 54 -3.94 -18.26 19.18
C ILE A 54 -4.97 -17.29 19.71
N MET A 55 -4.52 -16.44 20.63
CA MET A 55 -5.26 -15.31 21.09
C MET A 55 -5.56 -14.51 19.83
N PHE A 56 -6.77 -14.71 19.31
CA PHE A 56 -7.50 -13.73 18.54
C PHE A 56 -7.81 -12.48 19.40
N ASP A 57 -7.08 -12.24 20.50
CA ASP A 57 -7.18 -11.02 21.32
C ASP A 57 -6.83 -9.75 20.55
N THR A 58 -6.36 -9.87 19.31
CA THR A 58 -6.27 -8.71 18.40
C THR A 58 -7.63 -8.27 17.84
N PHE A 59 -8.72 -9.02 18.05
CA PHE A 59 -10.06 -8.68 17.56
C PHE A 59 -11.06 -8.30 18.65
N ARG A 60 -10.61 -7.62 19.71
CA ARG A 60 -11.50 -6.71 20.46
C ARG A 60 -10.70 -5.73 21.30
N SER A 61 -9.79 -4.99 20.68
CA SER A 61 -9.45 -3.70 21.28
C SER A 61 -10.73 -2.85 21.24
N PRO A 62 -11.18 -2.23 22.35
CA PRO A 62 -12.22 -1.21 22.24
C PRO A 62 -11.78 -0.20 21.19
N SER A 63 -12.71 0.33 20.39
CA SER A 63 -12.44 1.34 19.36
C SER A 63 -11.81 2.59 19.99
N LYS A 64 -10.53 2.51 20.31
CA LYS A 64 -9.75 3.51 21.00
C LYS A 64 -8.96 4.23 19.93
N LEU A 65 -9.19 5.54 19.84
CA LEU A 65 -8.36 6.42 19.03
C LEU A 65 -6.88 6.24 19.44
N ILE A 66 -6.07 5.70 18.53
CA ILE A 66 -4.65 5.44 18.77
C ILE A 66 -3.82 6.72 18.52
N LYS A 67 -4.06 7.39 17.40
CA LYS A 67 -3.38 8.62 16.99
C LYS A 67 -4.33 9.56 16.25
N LYS A 68 -4.10 10.86 16.40
CA LYS A 68 -4.82 11.91 15.67
C LYS A 68 -3.79 12.80 14.98
N PHE A 69 -3.88 12.90 13.67
CA PHE A 69 -3.09 13.83 12.87
C PHE A 69 -3.92 15.10 12.64
N THR A 70 -3.41 16.24 13.11
CA THR A 70 -4.03 17.56 12.95
C THR A 70 -3.13 18.43 12.09
N GLY A 71 -3.71 19.24 11.21
CA GLY A 71 -2.94 20.17 10.41
C GLY A 71 -3.70 20.75 9.22
N HIS A 72 -4.60 19.98 8.62
CA HIS A 72 -5.48 20.48 7.56
C HIS A 72 -6.45 21.53 8.12
N ASP A 73 -6.69 22.58 7.33
CA ASP A 73 -7.56 23.71 7.70
C ASP A 73 -9.01 23.49 7.27
N HIS A 74 -9.22 22.52 6.37
CA HIS A 74 -10.55 22.14 5.89
C HIS A 74 -10.72 20.61 5.82
N ARG A 75 -11.83 20.18 5.21
CA ARG A 75 -12.25 18.77 5.16
C ARG A 75 -11.23 17.93 4.41
N VAL A 76 -10.79 16.85 5.06
CA VAL A 76 -10.00 15.79 4.42
C VAL A 76 -10.93 14.89 3.62
N TRP A 77 -10.68 14.76 2.31
CA TRP A 77 -11.51 13.98 1.39
C TRP A 77 -10.98 12.57 1.16
N SER A 78 -9.67 12.39 1.21
CA SER A 78 -9.02 11.12 0.91
C SER A 78 -7.78 10.93 1.75
N ILE A 79 -7.53 9.67 2.10
CA ILE A 79 -6.34 9.20 2.79
C ILE A 79 -5.80 7.97 2.05
N ASP A 80 -4.50 7.75 2.16
CA ASP A 80 -3.88 6.47 1.80
C ASP A 80 -2.71 6.18 2.76
N TYR A 81 -2.27 4.93 2.82
CA TYR A 81 -1.15 4.52 3.66
C TYR A 81 -0.22 3.57 2.93
N SER A 82 1.07 3.61 3.28
CA SER A 82 2.05 2.69 2.72
C SER A 82 3.21 2.44 3.69
N ILE A 83 3.97 1.40 3.42
CA ILE A 83 5.15 1.02 4.20
C ILE A 83 6.36 1.05 3.26
N PHE A 84 7.30 1.94 3.55
CA PHE A 84 8.57 2.05 2.82
C PHE A 84 9.71 1.93 3.82
N ASN A 85 10.66 1.01 3.57
CA ASN A 85 11.82 0.79 4.42
C ASN A 85 11.46 0.68 5.93
N ASP A 86 10.49 -0.16 6.27
CA ASP A 86 9.96 -0.38 7.63
C ASP A 86 9.36 0.87 8.31
N CYS A 87 9.19 1.96 7.57
CA CYS A 87 8.50 3.17 8.02
C CYS A 87 7.09 3.20 7.47
N GLN A 88 6.13 3.50 8.34
CA GLN A 88 4.72 3.61 8.00
C GLN A 88 4.37 5.06 7.70
N PHE A 89 3.83 5.31 6.51
CA PHE A 89 3.43 6.63 6.06
C PHE A 89 1.93 6.69 5.80
N ILE A 90 1.36 7.85 6.07
CA ILE A 90 -0.01 8.19 5.70
C ILE A 90 0.08 9.43 4.80
N CYS A 91 -0.73 9.50 3.77
CA CYS A 91 -0.95 10.74 3.03
C CYS A 91 -2.44 11.09 3.02
N SER A 92 -2.75 12.38 2.82
CA SER A 92 -4.13 12.84 2.69
C SER A 92 -4.27 14.07 1.82
N GLY A 93 -5.43 14.18 1.18
CA GLY A 93 -5.86 15.32 0.37
C GLY A 93 -7.07 16.00 0.99
N SER A 94 -7.10 17.33 0.92
CA SER A 94 -8.08 18.17 1.61
C SER A 94 -8.64 19.28 0.73
N SER A 95 -9.79 19.82 1.13
CA SER A 95 -10.36 21.05 0.55
C SER A 95 -9.60 22.33 0.94
N ASP A 96 -8.49 22.22 1.68
CA ASP A 96 -7.52 23.32 1.82
C ASP A 96 -6.49 23.37 0.68
N ASN A 97 -6.73 22.58 -0.38
CA ASN A 97 -5.90 22.46 -1.58
C ASN A 97 -4.52 21.84 -1.32
N THR A 98 -4.28 21.31 -0.11
CA THR A 98 -2.99 20.70 0.24
C THR A 98 -3.03 19.19 0.20
N VAL A 99 -1.88 18.61 -0.16
CA VAL A 99 -1.57 17.20 0.04
C VAL A 99 -0.53 17.12 1.14
N ARG A 100 -0.76 16.28 2.15
CA ARG A 100 0.16 16.15 3.28
C ARG A 100 0.58 14.71 3.48
N VAL A 101 1.79 14.53 4.02
CA VAL A 101 2.36 13.23 4.38
C VAL A 101 2.76 13.24 5.85
N TRP A 102 2.41 12.18 6.55
CA TRP A 102 2.77 11.94 7.94
C TRP A 102 3.59 10.68 8.08
N ASP A 103 4.59 10.75 8.94
CA ASP A 103 5.27 9.58 9.49
C ASP A 103 4.47 9.09 10.70
N PHE A 104 3.92 7.88 10.58
CA PHE A 104 3.13 7.27 11.64
C PHE A 104 3.98 7.00 12.88
N ASN A 105 5.23 6.54 12.73
CA ASN A 105 6.10 6.17 13.85
C ASN A 105 6.43 7.39 14.70
N ASN A 106 6.76 8.50 14.05
CA ASN A 106 7.18 9.73 14.72
C ASN A 106 6.03 10.69 15.06
N ASN A 107 4.80 10.38 14.63
CA ASN A 107 3.61 11.22 14.79
C ASN A 107 3.82 12.68 14.31
N LYS A 108 4.55 12.85 13.19
CA LYS A 108 4.88 14.15 12.63
C LYS A 108 4.41 14.23 11.19
N GLN A 109 3.89 15.40 10.83
CA GLN A 109 3.80 15.78 9.42
C GLN A 109 5.22 15.96 8.90
N ILE A 110 5.56 15.23 7.85
CA ILE A 110 6.88 15.31 7.21
C ILE A 110 6.87 16.17 5.96
N GLN A 111 5.71 16.31 5.30
CA GLN A 111 5.60 17.11 4.08
C GLN A 111 4.20 17.71 3.89
N SER A 112 4.16 18.88 3.23
CA SER A 112 2.94 19.53 2.73
C SER A 112 3.20 20.07 1.33
N PHE A 113 2.31 19.77 0.39
CA PHE A 113 2.37 20.23 -0.98
C PHE A 113 1.19 21.16 -1.27
N ASN A 114 1.49 22.36 -1.75
CA ASN A 114 0.52 23.43 -1.98
C ASN A 114 0.41 23.80 -3.47
N GLY A 115 0.59 22.84 -4.37
CA GLY A 115 0.60 23.12 -5.81
C GLY A 115 -0.77 22.98 -6.49
N HIS A 116 -1.76 22.36 -5.85
CA HIS A 116 -3.13 22.36 -6.36
C HIS A 116 -3.80 23.71 -6.11
N SER A 117 -4.55 24.23 -7.09
CA SER A 117 -5.25 25.51 -6.96
C SER A 117 -6.67 25.37 -6.41
N ASN A 118 -7.14 24.14 -6.19
CA ASN A 118 -8.46 23.83 -5.68
C ASN A 118 -8.47 22.46 -4.96
N TYR A 119 -9.63 22.03 -4.47
CA TYR A 119 -9.79 20.90 -3.56
C TYR A 119 -9.10 19.64 -4.05
N VAL A 120 -8.37 18.96 -3.18
CA VAL A 120 -7.79 17.66 -3.47
C VAL A 120 -8.81 16.58 -3.09
N TYR A 121 -9.26 15.82 -4.09
CA TYR A 121 -10.28 14.80 -3.90
C TYR A 121 -9.71 13.44 -3.54
N CYS A 122 -8.64 13.02 -4.21
CA CYS A 122 -8.01 11.73 -3.98
C CYS A 122 -6.51 11.86 -3.82
N VAL A 123 -5.93 11.00 -2.97
CA VAL A 123 -4.48 10.79 -2.86
C VAL A 123 -4.16 9.31 -2.82
N LYS A 124 -3.03 8.91 -3.41
CA LYS A 124 -2.55 7.52 -3.45
C LYS A 124 -1.03 7.47 -3.40
N PHE A 125 -0.46 6.49 -2.70
CA PHE A 125 0.96 6.16 -2.87
C PHE A 125 1.18 5.50 -4.22
N SER A 126 2.29 5.84 -4.89
CA SER A 126 2.67 5.24 -6.16
C SER A 126 3.62 4.06 -5.96
N PRO A 127 3.15 2.81 -6.13
CA PRO A 127 4.03 1.63 -6.04
C PRO A 127 5.07 1.63 -7.18
N TYR A 128 4.74 2.16 -8.35
CA TYR A 128 5.63 2.16 -9.51
C TYR A 128 6.94 2.88 -9.23
N HIS A 129 6.87 4.11 -8.72
CA HIS A 129 8.07 4.90 -8.40
C HIS A 129 8.91 4.26 -7.29
N TYR A 130 8.26 3.65 -6.29
CA TYR A 130 8.98 2.99 -5.20
C TYR A 130 9.72 1.74 -5.69
N TYR A 131 9.05 0.86 -6.44
CA TYR A 131 9.67 -0.40 -6.86
C TYR A 131 10.67 -0.24 -8.02
N ASN A 132 10.47 0.72 -8.93
CA ASN A 132 11.34 0.89 -10.10
C ASN A 132 12.44 1.95 -9.90
N HIS A 133 12.18 2.99 -9.11
CA HIS A 133 13.12 4.11 -8.93
C HIS A 133 13.55 4.33 -7.48
N ARG A 134 13.01 3.55 -6.52
CA ARG A 134 13.24 3.75 -5.08
C ARG A 134 12.85 5.14 -4.58
N GLN A 135 11.89 5.76 -5.25
CA GLN A 135 11.36 7.08 -4.88
C GLN A 135 10.05 6.92 -4.09
N ASN A 136 9.87 7.77 -3.08
CA ASN A 136 8.65 7.76 -2.29
C ASN A 136 7.70 8.81 -2.84
N VAL A 137 6.85 8.36 -3.77
CA VAL A 137 5.98 9.24 -4.54
C VAL A 137 4.53 9.02 -4.15
N ILE A 138 3.81 10.13 -3.98
CA ILE A 138 2.36 10.15 -3.90
C ILE A 138 1.77 10.81 -5.13
N CYS A 139 0.56 10.42 -5.49
CA CYS A 139 -0.24 10.97 -6.57
C CYS A 139 -1.51 11.57 -5.98
N SER A 140 -1.94 12.73 -6.48
CA SER A 140 -3.15 13.40 -6.03
C SER A 140 -4.00 13.89 -7.20
N SER A 141 -5.32 13.87 -7.04
CA SER A 141 -6.27 14.39 -8.01
C SER A 141 -7.11 15.53 -7.41
N SER A 142 -7.50 16.50 -8.23
CA SER A 142 -8.10 17.74 -7.73
C SER A 142 -9.24 18.28 -8.61
N TYR A 143 -10.03 19.17 -8.02
CA TYR A 143 -10.96 20.04 -8.73
C TYR A 143 -10.28 20.98 -9.72
N ASP A 144 -8.96 21.19 -9.63
CA ASP A 144 -8.22 22.00 -10.60
C ASP A 144 -7.91 21.30 -11.94
N ASN A 145 -8.60 20.19 -12.21
CA ASN A 145 -8.48 19.35 -13.40
C ASN A 145 -7.12 18.62 -13.54
N THR A 146 -6.27 18.68 -12.51
CA THR A 146 -4.94 18.05 -12.55
C THR A 146 -4.84 16.81 -11.67
N ILE A 147 -3.96 15.92 -12.11
CA ILE A 147 -3.37 14.85 -11.32
C ILE A 147 -1.89 15.18 -11.15
N ARG A 148 -1.38 15.21 -9.93
CA ARG A 148 0.01 15.61 -9.65
C ARG A 148 0.76 14.53 -8.89
N PHE A 149 2.02 14.34 -9.23
CA PHE A 149 2.93 13.40 -8.58
C PHE A 149 3.96 14.15 -7.75
N TRP A 150 4.13 13.74 -6.50
CA TRP A 150 4.98 14.41 -5.52
C TRP A 150 5.98 13.43 -4.92
N ASP A 151 7.27 13.70 -5.08
CA ASP A 151 8.32 13.06 -4.29
C ASP A 151 8.41 13.76 -2.93
N PHE A 152 8.01 13.07 -1.87
CA PHE A 152 7.99 13.66 -0.51
C PHE A 152 9.30 13.52 0.24
N LYS A 153 10.31 12.84 -0.30
CA LYS A 153 11.66 12.88 0.26
C LYS A 153 12.44 14.07 -0.28
N ASN A 154 12.30 14.34 -1.58
CA ASN A 154 13.03 15.43 -2.24
C ASN A 154 12.21 16.74 -2.29
N ASN A 155 10.93 16.71 -1.92
CA ASN A 155 10.00 17.84 -2.03
C ASN A 155 9.89 18.37 -3.46
N GLU A 156 9.76 17.46 -4.41
CA GLU A 156 9.71 17.76 -5.84
C GLU A 156 8.40 17.30 -6.45
N GLN A 157 7.90 18.06 -7.43
CA GLN A 157 6.77 17.63 -8.25
C GLN A 157 7.30 17.00 -9.53
N LEU A 158 7.02 15.70 -9.74
CA LEU A 158 7.63 14.92 -10.81
C LEU A 158 6.87 15.03 -12.14
N GLN A 159 5.53 14.98 -12.07
CA GLN A 159 4.67 14.85 -13.23
C GLN A 159 3.30 15.49 -12.98
N ILE A 160 2.65 15.94 -14.07
CA ILE A 160 1.26 16.41 -14.06
C ILE A 160 0.51 15.73 -15.22
N PHE A 161 -0.66 15.16 -14.93
CA PHE A 161 -1.67 14.82 -15.95
C PHE A 161 -2.84 15.79 -15.85
N THR A 162 -3.47 16.04 -16.99
CA THR A 162 -4.53 17.05 -17.10
C THR A 162 -5.77 16.42 -17.73
N HIS A 163 -6.91 16.64 -17.09
CA HIS A 163 -8.24 16.45 -17.64
C HIS A 163 -8.83 17.79 -18.10
N THR A 164 -9.99 17.73 -18.76
CA THR A 164 -10.71 18.96 -19.15
C THR A 164 -11.65 19.48 -18.07
N ASP A 165 -11.90 18.69 -17.02
CA ASP A 165 -12.72 19.03 -15.85
C ASP A 165 -12.23 18.24 -14.61
N SER A 166 -12.86 18.44 -13.45
CA SER A 166 -12.39 17.98 -12.14
C SER A 166 -12.09 16.49 -12.09
N VAL A 167 -10.97 16.11 -11.46
CA VAL A 167 -10.58 14.70 -11.34
C VAL A 167 -10.99 14.17 -9.98
N ASN A 168 -12.10 13.44 -9.96
CA ASN A 168 -12.78 13.03 -8.73
C ASN A 168 -12.19 11.74 -8.15
N GLY A 169 -11.55 10.90 -8.97
CA GLY A 169 -11.02 9.61 -8.56
C GLY A 169 -9.73 9.23 -9.28
N ILE A 170 -8.82 8.56 -8.56
CA ILE A 170 -7.61 7.93 -9.10
C ILE A 170 -7.36 6.58 -8.44
N GLU A 171 -6.83 5.62 -9.19
CA GLU A 171 -6.44 4.30 -8.69
C GLU A 171 -5.26 3.74 -9.49
N PHE A 172 -4.26 3.17 -8.80
CA PHE A 172 -3.15 2.49 -9.46
C PHE A 172 -3.53 1.05 -9.82
N SER A 173 -3.04 0.58 -10.97
CA SER A 173 -3.24 -0.81 -11.38
C SER A 173 -2.56 -1.78 -10.39
N PRO A 174 -3.19 -2.88 -9.98
CA PRO A 174 -2.52 -3.89 -9.14
C PRO A 174 -1.50 -4.75 -9.93
N PHE A 175 -1.48 -4.64 -11.26
CA PHE A 175 -0.57 -5.34 -12.16
C PHE A 175 0.57 -4.44 -12.63
N ASN A 176 1.61 -5.05 -13.21
CA ASN A 176 2.81 -4.37 -13.73
C ASN A 176 3.44 -3.39 -12.73
N GLY A 177 3.46 -3.75 -11.44
CA GLY A 177 4.04 -2.91 -10.38
C GLY A 177 3.34 -1.55 -10.19
N GLY A 178 2.09 -1.42 -10.63
CA GLY A 178 1.33 -0.16 -10.59
C GLY A 178 1.79 0.90 -11.57
N ARG A 179 2.35 0.48 -12.70
CA ARG A 179 2.72 1.36 -13.83
C ARG A 179 1.55 2.18 -14.38
N TYR A 180 0.33 1.66 -14.34
CA TYR A 180 -0.81 2.35 -14.92
C TYR A 180 -1.65 3.03 -13.84
N LEU A 181 -2.06 4.27 -14.11
CA LEU A 181 -2.98 5.03 -13.28
C LEU A 181 -4.32 5.15 -14.02
N CYS A 182 -5.41 4.72 -13.39
CA CYS A 182 -6.76 5.02 -13.85
C CYS A 182 -7.24 6.31 -13.19
N SER A 183 -7.91 7.18 -13.94
CA SER A 183 -8.58 8.36 -13.40
C SER A 183 -10.01 8.47 -13.91
N GLY A 184 -10.90 9.02 -13.07
CA GLY A 184 -12.27 9.37 -13.43
C GLY A 184 -12.51 10.86 -13.22
N SER A 185 -13.07 11.53 -14.23
CA SER A 185 -13.27 12.99 -14.24
C SER A 185 -14.72 13.38 -14.52
N SER A 186 -15.08 14.59 -14.07
CA SER A 186 -16.34 15.26 -14.42
C SER A 186 -16.46 15.57 -15.93
N ASP A 187 -15.36 15.47 -16.69
CA ASP A 187 -15.36 15.57 -18.15
C ASP A 187 -15.99 14.36 -18.86
N LYS A 188 -16.56 13.44 -18.07
CA LYS A 188 -17.24 12.22 -18.51
C LYS A 188 -16.29 11.18 -19.11
N THR A 189 -14.99 11.29 -18.84
CA THR A 189 -13.99 10.33 -19.29
C THR A 189 -13.39 9.52 -18.15
N VAL A 190 -12.96 8.31 -18.49
CA VAL A 190 -12.03 7.51 -17.70
C VAL A 190 -10.75 7.40 -18.51
N CYS A 191 -9.62 7.81 -17.94
CA CYS A 191 -8.34 7.76 -18.60
C CYS A 191 -7.43 6.72 -17.95
N LEU A 192 -6.65 6.02 -18.79
CA LEU A 192 -5.57 5.14 -18.36
C LEU A 192 -4.24 5.79 -18.74
N TRP A 193 -3.44 6.14 -17.75
CA TRP A 193 -2.16 6.81 -17.91
C TRP A 193 -1.02 5.83 -17.71
N ASP A 194 -0.02 5.89 -18.58
CA ASP A 194 1.24 5.15 -18.42
C ASP A 194 2.27 6.04 -17.72
N VAL A 195 2.51 5.77 -16.43
CA VAL A 195 3.37 6.59 -15.55
C VAL A 195 4.85 6.56 -15.95
N GLU A 196 5.27 5.53 -16.68
CA GLU A 196 6.65 5.43 -17.19
C GLU A 196 6.88 6.39 -18.37
N LYS A 197 5.89 6.50 -19.26
CA LYS A 197 6.04 7.20 -20.54
C LYS A 197 5.60 8.66 -20.49
N SER A 198 4.91 9.06 -19.43
CA SER A 198 4.63 10.47 -19.19
C SER A 198 5.94 11.22 -19.02
N LYS A 199 6.22 12.16 -19.93
CA LYS A 199 7.41 13.02 -19.86
C LYS A 199 7.51 13.63 -18.46
N LEU A 200 8.61 13.32 -17.76
CA LEU A 200 9.06 14.12 -16.63
C LEU A 200 9.21 15.56 -17.12
N LEU A 201 8.64 16.51 -16.39
CA LEU A 201 8.94 17.92 -16.60
C LEU A 201 10.41 18.11 -16.20
N SER A 202 11.31 18.13 -17.19
CA SER A 202 12.71 18.53 -17.02
C SER A 202 12.83 20.03 -16.87
#